data_AF-A0A4U7CDL5-F1
#
_entry.id   AF-A0A4U7CDL5-F1
#
_cell.length_a   1.000
_cell.length_b   1.000
_cell.length_c   1.000
_cell.angle_alpha   90.00
_cell.angle_beta   90.00
_cell.angle_gamma   90.00
#
_symmetry.space_group_name_H-M   'P 1'
#
loop_
_entity.id
_entity.type
_entity.pdbx_description
1 polymer ?
#
loop_
_entity_poly.entity_id
_entity_poly.type
_entity_poly.pdbx_seq_one_letter_code
_entity_poly.pdbx_strand_id
1 'polypeptide(L)'
;MAQSPSRSGRPPIQQLQTVADLLETPVLARMYAHVLQDGPVTVANIVDELDIPQGTAYDYIQKLEAADLVEKTRDQRPSEYDAESLSLTLSTDGETQTITPMLIAAVARRDRNEDIDVYIERHGLDGLAVALEYAEQYVDGTVNHRIAARELDLSPLEAEIILQALEPVATEYADAAV
;
A
#
# COMPACT_ATOMS: atom_id res chain seq x y z
N MET A 1 -34.61 -0.03 -7.15
CA MET A 1 -34.12 1.37 -7.21
C MET A 1 -32.61 1.29 -7.30
N ALA A 2 -32.01 1.79 -8.38
CA ALA A 2 -30.55 1.82 -8.51
C ALA A 2 -30.04 3.08 -7.80
N GLN A 3 -29.33 2.91 -6.68
CA GLN A 3 -28.52 3.99 -6.13
C GLN A 3 -27.38 4.25 -7.12
N SER A 4 -27.42 5.40 -7.77
CA SER A 4 -26.25 5.91 -8.48
C SER A 4 -25.20 6.24 -7.43
N PRO A 5 -23.95 5.76 -7.55
CA PRO A 5 -22.91 6.16 -6.62
C PRO A 5 -22.65 7.65 -6.81
N SER A 6 -22.45 8.34 -5.69
CA SER A 6 -22.02 9.73 -5.63
C SER A 6 -20.82 9.91 -6.56
N ARG A 7 -20.98 10.67 -7.66
CA ARG A 7 -19.81 11.15 -8.41
C ARG A 7 -19.05 12.06 -7.47
N SER A 8 -17.97 11.56 -6.87
CA SER A 8 -16.84 12.40 -6.53
C SER A 8 -16.51 13.18 -7.81
N GLY A 9 -16.47 14.51 -7.73
CA GLY A 9 -16.32 15.40 -8.90
C GLY A 9 -14.93 15.36 -9.53
N ARG A 10 -14.25 14.21 -9.50
CA ARG A 10 -12.80 14.08 -9.66
C ARG A 10 -12.44 13.31 -10.94
N PRO A 11 -11.30 13.64 -11.57
CA PRO A 11 -10.84 12.96 -12.78
C PRO A 11 -10.32 11.55 -12.42
N PRO A 12 -11.04 10.46 -12.77
CA PRO A 12 -10.67 9.09 -12.37
C PRO A 12 -9.30 8.66 -12.91
N ILE A 13 -8.85 9.26 -14.01
CA ILE A 13 -7.54 9.02 -14.60
C ILE A 13 -6.41 9.55 -13.71
N GLN A 14 -6.60 10.68 -13.04
CA GLN A 14 -5.57 11.24 -12.16
C GLN A 14 -5.41 10.39 -10.90
N GLN A 15 -6.52 9.90 -10.33
CA GLN A 15 -6.48 8.96 -9.22
C GLN A 15 -5.73 7.69 -9.62
N LEU A 16 -6.08 7.10 -10.77
CA LEU A 16 -5.38 5.93 -11.31
C LEU A 16 -3.87 6.18 -11.50
N GLN A 17 -3.48 7.34 -12.03
CA GLN A 17 -2.07 7.72 -12.18
C GLN A 17 -1.34 7.76 -10.85
N THR A 18 -1.90 8.44 -9.83
CA THR A 18 -1.28 8.49 -8.51
C THR A 18 -1.22 7.11 -7.84
N VAL A 19 -2.20 6.24 -8.10
CA VAL A 19 -2.16 4.85 -7.62
C VAL A 19 -1.03 4.06 -8.31
N ALA A 20 -0.84 4.23 -9.62
CA ALA A 20 0.32 3.64 -10.31
C ALA A 20 1.63 4.17 -9.72
N ASP A 21 1.73 5.47 -9.45
CA ASP A 21 2.90 6.08 -8.83
C ASP A 21 3.18 5.52 -7.42
N LEU A 22 2.15 5.23 -6.63
CA LEU A 22 2.27 4.55 -5.33
C LEU A 22 2.87 3.15 -5.47
N LEU A 23 2.53 2.43 -6.53
CA LEU A 23 3.06 1.10 -6.80
C LEU A 23 4.51 1.11 -7.34
N GLU A 24 4.95 2.24 -7.90
CA GLU A 24 6.28 2.39 -8.49
C GLU A 24 7.30 3.11 -7.59
N THR A 25 6.82 3.97 -6.67
CA THR A 25 7.67 4.87 -5.87
C THR A 25 7.58 4.52 -4.37
N PRO A 26 8.54 3.76 -3.80
CA PRO A 26 8.50 3.32 -2.40
C PRO A 26 8.36 4.47 -1.39
N VAL A 27 9.00 5.62 -1.66
CA VAL A 27 8.94 6.80 -0.79
C VAL A 27 7.53 7.41 -0.75
N LEU A 28 6.84 7.46 -1.90
CA LEU A 28 5.45 7.94 -1.98
C LEU A 28 4.50 6.95 -1.29
N ALA A 29 4.71 5.65 -1.49
CA ALA A 29 3.97 4.59 -0.81
C ALA A 29 4.12 4.66 0.71
N ARG A 30 5.34 4.91 1.22
CA ARG A 30 5.57 5.13 2.65
C ARG A 30 4.82 6.32 3.20
N MET A 31 4.82 7.43 2.47
CA MET A 31 4.07 8.61 2.90
C MET A 31 2.58 8.30 3.00
N TYR A 32 2.00 7.67 1.99
CA TYR A 32 0.58 7.28 2.02
C TYR A 32 0.28 6.32 3.18
N ALA A 33 1.08 5.25 3.34
CA ALA A 33 0.90 4.29 4.42
C ALA A 33 1.01 4.94 5.81
N HIS A 34 1.99 5.83 6.01
CA HIS A 34 2.16 6.55 7.27
C HIS A 34 0.98 7.49 7.57
N VAL A 35 0.51 8.27 6.59
CA VAL A 35 -0.67 9.13 6.80
C VAL A 35 -1.92 8.29 7.10
N LEU A 36 -2.06 7.11 6.47
CA LEU A 36 -3.18 6.20 6.71
C LEU A 36 -3.17 5.57 8.11
N GLN A 37 -2.00 5.28 8.66
CA GLN A 37 -1.88 4.63 9.97
C GLN A 37 -1.83 5.63 11.14
N ASP A 38 -1.10 6.73 10.95
CA ASP A 38 -0.78 7.68 12.02
C ASP A 38 -1.56 9.00 11.89
N GLY A 39 -2.44 9.10 10.90
CA GLY A 39 -3.29 10.27 10.64
C GLY A 39 -4.17 10.65 11.85
N PRO A 40 -4.49 11.95 12.03
CA PRO A 40 -4.01 13.09 11.24
C PRO A 40 -2.55 13.49 11.56
N VAL A 41 -1.73 13.76 10.53
CA VAL A 41 -0.32 14.16 10.67
C VAL A 41 0.00 15.49 9.97
N THR A 42 1.08 16.16 10.37
CA THR A 42 1.59 17.35 9.67
C THR A 42 2.71 17.00 8.69
N VAL A 43 2.98 17.86 7.70
CA VAL A 43 4.15 17.69 6.81
C VAL A 43 5.47 17.67 7.60
N ALA A 44 5.54 18.36 8.75
CA ALA A 44 6.71 18.31 9.61
C ALA A 44 6.92 16.91 10.23
N ASN A 45 5.83 16.28 10.73
CA ASN A 45 5.88 14.89 11.20
C ASN A 45 6.37 13.95 10.08
N ILE A 46 5.83 14.08 8.88
CA ILE A 46 6.22 13.26 7.73
C ILE A 46 7.72 13.40 7.42
N VAL A 47 8.26 14.63 7.41
CA VAL A 47 9.68 14.89 7.17
C VAL A 47 10.55 14.24 8.25
N ASP A 48 10.18 14.41 9.51
CA ASP A 48 10.96 13.95 10.65
C ASP A 48 10.92 12.41 10.80
N GLU A 49 9.75 11.80 10.62
CA GLU A 49 9.51 10.37 10.90
C GLU A 49 9.89 9.47 9.71
N LEU A 50 9.71 9.95 8.48
CA LEU A 50 10.02 9.16 7.27
C LEU A 50 11.41 9.46 6.68
N ASP A 51 12.10 10.48 7.21
CA ASP A 51 13.38 11.00 6.71
C ASP A 51 13.30 11.39 5.21
N ILE A 52 12.25 12.15 4.87
CA ILE A 52 11.98 12.61 3.49
C ILE A 52 12.35 14.10 3.38
N PRO A 53 13.07 14.53 2.32
CA PRO A 53 13.33 15.95 2.10
C PRO A 53 12.05 16.79 2.07
N GLN A 54 12.06 17.95 2.73
CA GLN A 54 10.87 18.80 2.89
C GLN A 54 10.17 19.15 1.57
N GLY A 55 10.92 19.48 0.52
CA GLY A 55 10.35 19.75 -0.81
C GLY A 55 9.60 18.55 -1.37
N THR A 56 10.21 17.36 -1.31
CA THR A 56 9.59 16.10 -1.72
C THR A 56 8.35 15.78 -0.90
N ALA A 57 8.36 16.05 0.41
CA ALA A 57 7.19 15.83 1.26
C ALA A 57 6.00 16.71 0.85
N TYR A 58 6.24 17.98 0.54
CA TYR A 58 5.20 18.87 0.01
C TYR A 58 4.70 18.47 -1.38
N ASP A 59 5.60 18.00 -2.25
CA ASP A 59 5.21 17.54 -3.60
C ASP A 59 4.32 16.30 -3.52
N TYR A 60 4.68 15.34 -2.66
CA TYR A 60 3.94 14.09 -2.49
C TYR A 60 2.60 14.30 -1.79
N ILE A 61 2.54 15.11 -0.73
CA ILE A 61 1.25 15.37 -0.05
C ILE A 61 0.25 16.06 -0.99
N GLN A 62 0.73 17.01 -1.82
CA GLN A 62 -0.11 17.67 -2.83
C GLN A 62 -0.58 16.69 -3.91
N LYS A 63 0.29 15.75 -4.32
CA LYS A 63 -0.06 14.71 -5.28
C LYS A 63 -1.14 13.77 -4.75
N LEU A 64 -1.02 13.36 -3.48
CA LEU A 64 -2.01 12.52 -2.79
C LEU A 64 -3.33 13.28 -2.59
N GLU A 65 -3.28 14.55 -2.18
CA GLU A 65 -4.45 15.42 -2.03
C GLU A 65 -5.19 15.64 -3.37
N ALA A 66 -4.45 15.90 -4.45
CA ALA A 66 -5.03 16.07 -5.78
C ALA A 66 -5.69 14.78 -6.32
N ALA A 67 -5.27 13.62 -5.82
CA ALA A 67 -5.85 12.32 -6.15
C ALA A 67 -6.93 11.86 -5.15
N ASP A 68 -7.22 12.67 -4.13
CA ASP A 68 -8.15 12.37 -3.04
C ASP A 68 -7.80 11.10 -2.25
N LEU A 69 -6.52 10.82 -2.11
CA LEU A 69 -6.03 9.74 -1.25
C LEU A 69 -5.71 10.26 0.16
N VAL A 70 -5.55 11.57 0.27
CA VAL A 70 -5.32 12.30 1.51
C VAL A 70 -6.20 13.55 1.49
N GLU A 71 -6.77 13.92 2.62
CA GLU A 71 -7.48 15.17 2.80
C GLU A 71 -6.85 16.02 3.91
N LYS A 72 -6.96 17.33 3.75
CA LYS A 72 -6.56 18.28 4.77
C LYS A 72 -7.69 18.40 5.79
N THR A 73 -7.47 17.94 7.02
CA THR A 73 -8.52 17.87 8.06
C THR A 73 -8.87 19.22 8.67
N ARG A 74 -7.94 20.19 8.62
CA ARG A 74 -8.11 21.52 9.23
C ARG A 74 -7.49 22.64 8.42
N ASP A 75 -8.23 23.73 8.23
CA ASP A 75 -7.74 25.00 7.70
C ASP A 75 -6.98 25.87 8.73
N GLN A 76 -6.16 25.22 9.56
CA GLN A 76 -5.29 25.90 10.52
C GLN A 76 -3.83 25.56 10.24
N ARG A 77 -2.91 26.32 10.85
CA ARG A 77 -1.46 26.10 10.73
C ARG A 77 -0.91 25.47 12.01
N PRO A 78 -0.03 24.46 11.92
CA PRO A 78 0.30 23.72 10.70
C PRO A 78 -0.91 22.94 10.18
N SER A 79 -0.94 22.69 8.86
CA SER A 79 -2.01 21.89 8.25
C SER A 79 -1.83 20.41 8.60
N GLU A 80 -2.93 19.78 8.97
CA GLU A 80 -3.03 18.35 9.30
C GLU A 80 -3.67 17.61 8.12
N TYR A 81 -3.20 16.41 7.87
CA TYR A 81 -3.57 15.56 6.75
C TYR A 81 -3.97 14.18 7.26
N ASP A 82 -5.05 13.64 6.72
CA ASP A 82 -5.57 12.31 7.03
C ASP A 82 -5.86 11.57 5.73
N ALA A 83 -5.77 10.25 5.73
CA ALA A 83 -5.92 9.45 4.53
C ALA A 83 -7.17 8.58 4.59
N GLU A 84 -7.84 8.44 3.44
CA GLU A 84 -8.90 7.47 3.29
C GLU A 84 -8.33 6.18 2.69
N SER A 85 -8.80 5.03 3.19
CA SER A 85 -8.41 3.72 2.68
C SER A 85 -8.80 3.60 1.20
N LEU A 86 -7.81 3.39 0.34
CA LEU A 86 -8.03 3.18 -1.08
C LEU A 86 -8.38 1.71 -1.35
N SER A 87 -9.42 1.49 -2.16
CA SER A 87 -9.65 0.22 -2.85
C SER A 87 -9.94 0.48 -4.32
N LEU A 88 -9.02 0.07 -5.19
CA LEU A 88 -9.16 0.20 -6.64
C LEU A 88 -9.02 -1.17 -7.30
N THR A 89 -10.08 -1.62 -7.96
CA THR A 89 -10.07 -2.88 -8.71
C THR A 89 -9.83 -2.59 -10.19
N LEU A 90 -8.78 -3.19 -10.75
CA LEU A 90 -8.44 -3.15 -12.16
C LEU A 90 -8.83 -4.47 -12.81
N SER A 91 -9.40 -4.40 -14.02
CA SER A 91 -9.68 -5.59 -14.82
C SER A 91 -9.11 -5.42 -16.22
N THR A 92 -8.23 -6.34 -16.63
CA THR A 92 -7.63 -6.37 -17.97
C THR A 92 -7.67 -7.80 -18.49
N ASP A 93 -8.09 -7.99 -19.75
CA ASP A 93 -8.12 -9.29 -20.42
C ASP A 93 -8.77 -10.45 -19.65
N GLY A 94 -9.72 -10.13 -18.75
CA GLY A 94 -10.43 -11.10 -17.91
C GLY A 94 -9.77 -11.39 -16.56
N GLU A 95 -8.57 -10.87 -16.32
CA GLU A 95 -7.90 -10.88 -15.01
C GLU A 95 -8.34 -9.67 -14.20
N THR A 96 -8.40 -9.83 -12.88
CA THR A 96 -8.83 -8.76 -11.98
C THR A 96 -7.91 -8.72 -10.76
N GLN A 97 -7.39 -7.54 -10.46
CA GLN A 97 -6.55 -7.28 -9.30
C GLN A 97 -7.10 -6.09 -8.52
N THR A 98 -7.21 -6.24 -7.20
CA THR A 98 -7.56 -5.14 -6.31
C THR A 98 -6.30 -4.60 -5.66
N ILE A 99 -6.10 -3.29 -5.77
CA ILE A 99 -5.03 -2.57 -5.09
C ILE A 99 -5.56 -2.17 -3.72
N THR A 100 -4.91 -2.69 -2.68
CA THR A 100 -5.26 -2.51 -1.28
C THR A 100 -4.21 -1.65 -0.56
N PRO A 101 -4.55 -1.08 0.62
CA PRO A 101 -3.56 -0.39 1.44
C PRO A 101 -2.41 -1.30 1.86
N MET A 102 -2.70 -2.57 2.13
CA MET A 102 -1.70 -3.59 2.47
C MET A 102 -0.69 -3.80 1.33
N LEU A 103 -1.15 -3.86 0.07
CA LEU A 103 -0.27 -3.96 -1.09
C LEU A 103 0.63 -2.73 -1.20
N ILE A 104 0.09 -1.53 -1.01
CA ILE A 104 0.86 -0.28 -1.03
C ILE A 104 1.89 -0.27 0.12
N ALA A 105 1.51 -0.72 1.31
CA ALA A 105 2.43 -0.83 2.46
C ALA A 105 3.56 -1.83 2.23
N ALA A 106 3.31 -2.93 1.51
CA ALA A 106 4.37 -3.85 1.08
C ALA A 106 5.33 -3.17 0.10
N VAL A 107 4.82 -2.47 -0.92
CA VAL A 107 5.63 -1.68 -1.87
C VAL A 107 6.45 -0.59 -1.15
N ALA A 108 5.89 0.03 -0.12
CA ALA A 108 6.56 1.05 0.69
C ALA A 108 7.85 0.57 1.36
N ARG A 109 7.94 -0.75 1.63
CA ARG A 109 9.11 -1.38 2.27
C ARG A 109 10.18 -1.82 1.28
N ARG A 110 9.91 -1.75 -0.03
CA ARG A 110 10.80 -2.24 -1.10
C ARG A 110 12.25 -1.74 -0.99
N ASP A 111 12.48 -0.45 -0.75
CA ASP A 111 13.83 0.13 -0.64
C ASP A 111 14.53 -0.14 0.70
N ARG A 112 13.85 -0.74 1.66
CA ARG A 112 14.35 -1.04 3.03
C ARG A 112 14.31 -2.52 3.37
N ASN A 113 13.76 -3.36 2.50
CA ASN A 113 13.67 -4.81 2.66
C ASN A 113 14.01 -5.49 1.33
N GLU A 114 15.25 -5.99 1.24
CA GLU A 114 15.80 -6.62 0.03
C GLU A 114 15.00 -7.84 -0.41
N ASP A 115 14.44 -8.60 0.53
CA ASP A 115 13.64 -9.79 0.22
C ASP A 115 12.34 -9.43 -0.51
N ILE A 116 11.68 -8.33 -0.11
CA ILE A 116 10.51 -7.80 -0.82
C ILE A 116 10.90 -7.29 -2.21
N ASP A 117 12.01 -6.56 -2.32
CA ASP A 117 12.49 -6.03 -3.62
C ASP A 117 12.78 -7.16 -4.60
N VAL A 118 13.59 -8.14 -4.20
CA VAL A 118 13.93 -9.31 -5.02
C VAL A 118 12.70 -10.11 -5.40
N TYR A 119 11.72 -10.25 -4.49
CA TYR A 119 10.48 -10.94 -4.81
C TYR A 119 9.67 -10.20 -5.87
N ILE A 120 9.50 -8.87 -5.74
CA ILE A 120 8.81 -8.04 -6.73
C ILE A 120 9.53 -8.11 -8.09
N GLU A 121 10.87 -8.09 -8.11
CA GLU A 121 11.64 -8.22 -9.36
C GLU A 121 11.41 -9.54 -10.09
N ARG A 122 11.17 -10.63 -9.36
CA ARG A 122 10.95 -11.96 -9.92
C ARG A 122 9.51 -12.25 -10.29
N HIS A 123 8.57 -11.83 -9.44
CA HIS A 123 7.17 -12.25 -9.48
C HIS A 123 6.20 -11.11 -9.79
N GLY A 124 6.70 -9.87 -9.89
CA GLY A 124 5.89 -8.68 -10.13
C GLY A 124 4.98 -8.31 -8.95
N LEU A 125 4.16 -7.29 -9.16
CA LEU A 125 3.21 -6.81 -8.15
C LEU A 125 2.01 -7.75 -7.99
N ASP A 126 1.60 -8.44 -9.04
CA ASP A 126 0.52 -9.45 -8.95
C ASP A 126 0.98 -10.64 -8.10
N GLY A 127 2.23 -11.11 -8.29
CA GLY A 127 2.82 -12.13 -7.43
C GLY A 127 2.97 -11.68 -5.97
N LEU A 128 3.28 -10.40 -5.74
CA LEU A 128 3.31 -9.82 -4.39
C LEU A 128 1.91 -9.78 -3.75
N ALA A 129 0.89 -9.40 -4.52
CA ALA A 129 -0.49 -9.37 -4.04
C ALA A 129 -0.96 -10.75 -3.58
N VAL A 130 -0.68 -11.80 -4.37
CA VAL A 130 -1.00 -13.18 -3.97
C VAL A 130 -0.17 -13.61 -2.74
N ALA A 131 1.12 -13.25 -2.68
CA ALA A 131 1.96 -13.57 -1.52
C ALA A 131 1.44 -12.93 -0.21
N LEU A 132 0.86 -11.72 -0.30
CA LEU A 132 0.23 -11.06 0.85
C LEU A 132 -0.97 -11.85 1.39
N GLU A 133 -1.82 -12.43 0.52
CA GLU A 133 -2.93 -13.29 0.96
C GLU A 133 -2.42 -14.53 1.74
N TYR A 134 -1.26 -15.06 1.37
CA TYR A 134 -0.62 -16.15 2.13
C TYR A 134 0.08 -15.65 3.40
N ALA A 135 0.57 -14.42 3.43
CA ALA A 135 1.15 -13.81 4.62
C ALA A 135 0.09 -13.59 5.70
N GLU A 136 -1.12 -13.16 5.34
CA GLU A 136 -2.26 -13.09 6.27
C GLU A 136 -2.58 -14.48 6.86
N GLN A 137 -2.72 -15.48 6.00
CA GLN A 137 -2.97 -16.86 6.44
C GLN A 137 -1.85 -17.45 7.30
N TYR A 138 -0.60 -17.03 7.05
CA TYR A 138 0.57 -17.42 7.83
C TYR A 138 0.55 -16.79 9.23
N VAL A 139 0.24 -15.49 9.33
CA VAL A 139 0.03 -14.79 10.61
C VAL A 139 -1.10 -15.44 11.42
N ASP A 140 -2.20 -15.82 10.76
CA ASP A 140 -3.33 -16.51 11.39
C ASP A 140 -3.04 -17.98 11.73
N GLY A 141 -1.88 -18.51 11.34
CA GLY A 141 -1.46 -19.89 11.58
C GLY A 141 -2.23 -20.94 10.76
N THR A 142 -3.00 -20.52 9.76
CA THR A 142 -3.76 -21.42 8.88
C THR A 142 -2.90 -22.00 7.76
N VAL A 143 -1.84 -21.28 7.36
CA VAL A 143 -0.83 -21.70 6.39
C VAL A 143 0.55 -21.73 7.04
N ASN A 144 1.41 -22.64 6.58
CA ASN A 144 2.85 -22.60 6.84
C ASN A 144 3.61 -22.43 5.52
N HIS A 145 4.92 -22.14 5.58
CA HIS A 145 5.76 -21.94 4.40
C HIS A 145 5.73 -23.09 3.39
N ARG A 146 5.51 -24.34 3.82
CA ARG A 146 5.46 -25.49 2.90
C ARG A 146 4.18 -25.51 2.08
N ILE A 147 3.07 -25.08 2.67
CA ILE A 147 1.81 -24.90 1.95
C ILE A 147 1.97 -23.73 0.98
N ALA A 148 2.41 -22.57 1.46
CA ALA A 148 2.62 -21.39 0.61
C ALA A 148 3.59 -21.68 -0.56
N ALA A 149 4.72 -22.35 -0.31
CA ALA A 149 5.66 -22.73 -1.35
C ALA A 149 5.01 -23.54 -2.48
N ARG A 150 4.10 -24.46 -2.14
CA ARG A 150 3.40 -25.28 -3.13
C ARG A 150 2.40 -24.45 -3.93
N GLU A 151 1.63 -23.59 -3.26
CA GLU A 151 0.57 -22.84 -3.93
C GLU A 151 1.12 -21.65 -4.75
N LEU A 152 2.21 -21.04 -4.30
CA LEU A 152 2.91 -19.96 -5.00
C LEU A 152 3.94 -20.47 -6.04
N ASP A 153 4.10 -21.80 -6.17
CA ASP A 153 5.14 -22.45 -7.01
C ASP A 153 6.57 -21.93 -6.72
N LEU A 154 6.90 -21.79 -5.44
CA LEU A 154 8.19 -21.31 -4.95
C LEU A 154 9.02 -22.44 -4.35
N SER A 155 10.33 -22.20 -4.22
CA SER A 155 11.15 -23.04 -3.34
C SER A 155 10.70 -22.87 -1.88
N PRO A 156 10.81 -23.91 -1.02
CA PRO A 156 10.47 -23.78 0.40
C PRO A 156 11.22 -22.65 1.12
N LEU A 157 12.46 -22.37 0.70
CA LEU A 157 13.25 -21.29 1.26
C LEU A 157 12.73 -19.91 0.82
N GLU A 158 12.43 -19.74 -0.46
CA GLU A 158 11.89 -18.48 -0.98
C GLU A 158 10.52 -18.15 -0.37
N ALA A 159 9.67 -19.16 -0.19
CA ALA A 159 8.39 -19.00 0.51
C ALA A 159 8.57 -18.59 1.97
N GLU A 160 9.47 -19.22 2.72
CA GLU A 160 9.76 -18.83 4.11
C GLU A 160 10.26 -17.38 4.18
N ILE A 161 11.21 -17.01 3.30
CA ILE A 161 11.77 -15.66 3.26
C ILE A 161 10.69 -14.61 3.00
N ILE A 162 9.88 -14.79 1.95
CA ILE A 162 8.85 -13.79 1.61
C ILE A 162 7.76 -13.71 2.68
N LEU A 163 7.34 -14.83 3.26
CA LEU A 163 6.35 -14.81 4.35
C LEU A 163 6.88 -14.06 5.57
N GLN A 164 8.13 -14.30 5.98
CA GLN A 164 8.75 -13.55 7.08
C GLN A 164 8.90 -12.06 6.76
N ALA A 165 9.23 -11.71 5.51
CA ALA A 165 9.36 -10.32 5.08
C ALA A 165 8.01 -9.58 5.05
N LEU A 166 6.92 -10.27 4.70
CA LEU A 166 5.56 -9.73 4.63
C LEU A 166 4.79 -9.84 5.95
N GLU A 167 5.20 -10.71 6.89
CA GLU A 167 4.56 -10.89 8.19
C GLU A 167 4.27 -9.56 8.92
N PRO A 168 5.22 -8.61 9.05
CA PRO A 168 4.92 -7.36 9.75
C PRO A 168 4.03 -6.41 8.94
N VAL A 169 3.81 -6.62 7.64
CA VAL A 169 2.75 -5.89 6.89
C VAL A 169 1.41 -6.54 7.18
N ALA A 170 1.34 -7.87 7.10
CA ALA A 170 0.13 -8.62 7.35
C ALA A 170 -0.41 -8.41 8.78
N THR A 171 0.47 -8.43 9.79
CA THR A 171 0.06 -8.13 11.17
C THR A 171 -0.47 -6.70 11.33
N GLU A 172 0.13 -5.72 10.67
CA GLU A 172 -0.27 -4.31 10.76
C GLU A 172 -1.66 -4.05 10.15
N TYR A 173 -2.00 -4.76 9.07
CA TYR A 173 -3.26 -4.58 8.34
C TYR A 173 -4.34 -5.61 8.69
N ALA A 174 -4.02 -6.68 9.42
CA ALA A 174 -5.01 -7.65 9.92
C ALA A 174 -6.03 -7.00 10.88
N ASP A 175 -5.59 -6.05 11.72
CA ASP A 175 -6.44 -5.35 12.69
C ASP A 175 -7.34 -4.28 12.03
N ALA A 176 -7.00 -3.81 10.84
CA ALA A 176 -7.74 -2.77 10.11
C ALA A 176 -8.98 -3.29 9.36
N ALA A 177 -9.18 -4.62 9.31
CA ALA A 177 -10.31 -5.28 8.65
C ALA A 177 -11.55 -5.48 9.56
N VAL A 178 -11.55 -4.92 10.79
CA VAL A 178 -12.62 -5.07 11.79
C VAL A 178 -13.47 -3.81 11.95
#